data_AF-A0A4R4P7V5-F1
#
_entry.id   AF-A0A4R4P7V5-F1
#
_cell.length_a   1.000
_cell.length_b   1.000
_cell.length_c   1.000
_cell.angle_alpha   90.00
_cell.angle_beta   90.00
_cell.angle_gamma   90.00
#
_symmetry.space_group_name_H-M   'P 1'
#
loop_
_entity.id
_entity.type
_entity.pdbx_description
1 polymer ?
#
loop_
_entity_poly.entity_id
_entity_poly.type
_entity_poly.pdbx_seq_one_letter_code
_entity_poly.pdbx_strand_id
1 'polypeptide(L)'
;MILLAGCSGDQGAPDPTPSGSATQPTPTPTTGTSTPVPTTTPSTPPRTSTTPPSTTPPPTPTTSAPGRRVFRYPAAWPFTSEARAADWQRSYRSGGHQPWHLDAAETALAFTQGFLGFKDIKLITSRSIRGDEAHVGVGYQIDTGRKFTAAVVHLARIGQGKDAPWQVVGTRDTDLSLTAPRYGATAGSPLTAGGRITGVDEAIRIEVRQASTSAPLGTLCCVPAGGERTPWSGRVTYRGATDPVLLVVASAGGHNADIERFAITAVRRS
;
A
#
# COMPACT_ATOMS: atom_id res chain seq x y z
N MET A 1 41.97 47.67 -13.39
CA MET A 1 42.43 47.53 -11.99
C MET A 1 42.06 46.10 -11.58
N ILE A 2 42.89 45.06 -11.85
CA ILE A 2 44.08 44.58 -11.08
C ILE A 2 43.68 44.41 -9.59
N LEU A 3 43.67 43.27 -8.86
CA LEU A 3 44.29 41.90 -8.84
C LEU A 3 43.21 40.85 -8.37
N LEU A 4 43.21 39.52 -8.63
CA LEU A 4 44.14 38.38 -8.35
C LEU A 4 44.29 37.93 -6.87
N ALA A 5 44.10 36.60 -6.65
CA ALA A 5 44.50 35.69 -5.52
C ALA A 5 43.28 34.93 -4.92
N GLY A 6 43.17 33.59 -4.94
CA GLY A 6 44.03 32.54 -4.32
C GLY A 6 43.52 32.26 -2.89
N CYS A 7 43.34 31.06 -2.30
CA CYS A 7 43.87 29.71 -2.46
C CYS A 7 42.90 28.70 -1.76
N SER A 8 42.66 27.51 -2.32
CA SER A 8 43.09 26.17 -1.88
C SER A 8 42.87 25.77 -0.40
N GLY A 9 42.13 24.68 -0.23
CA GLY A 9 42.06 23.87 0.98
C GLY A 9 41.67 22.43 0.62
N ASP A 10 42.68 21.62 0.31
CA ASP A 10 42.64 20.18 0.04
C ASP A 10 43.14 19.46 1.32
N GLN A 11 42.36 18.55 1.91
CA GLN A 11 42.86 17.46 2.76
C GLN A 11 41.84 16.30 2.86
N GLY A 12 42.17 15.19 2.20
CA GLY A 12 42.47 13.94 2.92
C GLY A 12 41.33 12.97 3.24
N ALA A 13 41.07 12.05 2.31
CA ALA A 13 40.81 10.64 2.59
C ALA A 13 41.74 9.83 1.65
N PRO A 14 42.46 8.80 2.11
CA PRO A 14 41.85 7.48 2.26
C PRO A 14 42.46 6.59 3.38
N ASP A 15 41.68 5.66 3.93
CA ASP A 15 41.87 4.21 3.69
C ASP A 15 40.93 3.34 4.55
N PRO A 16 40.34 2.27 3.99
CA PRO A 16 39.68 1.21 4.73
C PRO A 16 40.64 0.03 4.97
N THR A 17 40.72 -0.47 6.20
CA THR A 17 41.38 -1.76 6.49
C THR A 17 40.33 -2.83 6.80
N PRO A 18 40.33 -3.98 6.09
CA PRO A 18 39.47 -5.12 6.38
C PRO A 18 40.22 -6.18 7.20
N SER A 19 39.57 -6.79 8.20
CA SER A 19 39.91 -8.15 8.68
C SER A 19 38.90 -8.62 9.72
N GLY A 20 38.23 -9.72 9.42
CA GLY A 20 37.27 -10.37 10.31
C GLY A 20 36.74 -11.66 9.70
N SER A 21 37.63 -12.59 9.36
CA SER A 21 37.28 -13.99 9.09
C SER A 21 37.14 -14.73 10.42
N ALA A 22 35.96 -15.30 10.71
CA ALA A 22 35.80 -16.34 11.71
C ALA A 22 34.56 -17.22 11.41
N THR A 23 34.84 -18.30 10.69
CA THR A 23 34.41 -19.70 10.90
C THR A 23 32.98 -20.02 11.35
N GLN A 24 32.27 -20.64 10.41
CA GLN A 24 31.04 -21.43 10.53
C GLN A 24 31.31 -22.79 11.21
N PRO A 25 30.47 -23.25 12.17
CA PRO A 25 30.40 -24.66 12.52
C PRO A 25 29.25 -25.38 11.79
N THR A 26 29.62 -26.51 11.18
CA THR A 26 28.77 -27.53 10.53
C THR A 26 27.93 -28.31 11.56
N PRO A 27 26.70 -28.76 11.22
CA PRO A 27 25.87 -29.59 12.10
C PRO A 27 26.26 -31.08 12.07
N THR A 28 26.21 -31.73 13.24
CA THR A 28 26.34 -33.19 13.41
C THR A 28 24.97 -33.87 13.34
N PRO A 29 24.79 -34.99 12.62
CA PRO A 29 23.57 -35.79 12.64
C PRO A 29 23.64 -36.87 13.73
N THR A 30 22.57 -37.04 14.51
CA THR A 30 22.43 -38.18 15.42
C THR A 30 21.17 -38.97 15.08
N THR A 31 21.38 -40.23 14.75
CA THR A 31 20.39 -41.29 14.52
C THR A 31 20.18 -42.11 15.80
N GLY A 32 18.96 -42.57 16.05
CA GLY A 32 18.59 -43.61 17.03
C GLY A 32 17.08 -43.55 17.28
N THR A 33 16.22 -44.38 16.69
CA THR A 33 15.99 -45.84 16.87
C THR A 33 15.63 -46.23 18.30
N SER A 34 14.34 -46.47 18.54
CA SER A 34 13.72 -47.73 19.02
C SER A 34 12.54 -47.53 19.97
N THR A 35 11.43 -48.17 19.59
CA THR A 35 10.19 -48.40 20.32
C THR A 35 10.40 -49.37 21.49
N PRO A 36 9.59 -49.27 22.56
CA PRO A 36 8.91 -50.49 23.01
C PRO A 36 7.43 -50.30 23.36
N VAL A 37 6.67 -51.34 23.03
CA VAL A 37 5.28 -51.61 23.41
C VAL A 37 5.24 -52.17 24.84
N PRO A 38 4.15 -51.93 25.60
CA PRO A 38 3.63 -53.01 26.43
C PRO A 38 2.12 -53.25 26.27
N THR A 39 1.76 -54.49 26.54
CA THR A 39 0.49 -55.18 26.27
C THR A 39 -0.32 -55.35 27.56
N THR A 40 -1.62 -55.03 27.48
CA THR A 40 -2.83 -55.52 28.21
C THR A 40 -2.94 -55.54 29.75
N THR A 41 -4.07 -55.04 30.26
CA THR A 41 -5.11 -55.85 30.97
C THR A 41 -6.45 -55.09 31.00
N PRO A 42 -7.62 -55.78 31.04
CA PRO A 42 -8.93 -55.18 30.81
C PRO A 42 -9.64 -54.78 32.13
N SER A 43 -10.37 -53.68 32.11
CA SER A 43 -11.25 -53.28 33.21
C SER A 43 -12.65 -52.96 32.68
N THR A 44 -13.63 -53.69 33.18
CA THR A 44 -15.07 -53.63 32.83
C THR A 44 -15.76 -52.45 33.52
N PRO A 45 -16.56 -51.65 32.82
CA PRO A 45 -17.61 -50.86 33.46
C PRO A 45 -19.05 -51.28 33.03
N PRO A 46 -20.08 -50.89 33.80
CA PRO A 46 -21.37 -51.57 33.84
C PRO A 46 -22.37 -51.16 32.75
N ARG A 47 -23.42 -51.96 32.64
CA ARG A 47 -24.56 -51.89 31.71
C ARG A 47 -25.43 -50.63 31.85
N THR A 48 -25.63 -50.00 30.68
CA THR A 48 -26.86 -49.45 30.07
C THR A 48 -27.85 -48.63 30.91
N SER A 49 -27.95 -47.35 30.57
CA SER A 49 -29.23 -46.64 30.40
C SER A 49 -29.29 -46.07 28.97
N THR A 50 -30.22 -46.58 28.17
CA THR A 50 -30.41 -46.23 26.76
C THR A 50 -31.25 -44.96 26.67
N THR A 51 -30.63 -43.84 26.33
CA THR A 51 -31.32 -42.65 25.78
C THR A 51 -31.18 -42.69 24.26
N PRO A 52 -32.25 -42.46 23.47
CA PRO A 52 -32.15 -42.45 22.02
C PRO A 52 -31.16 -41.37 21.56
N PRO A 53 -30.26 -41.65 20.60
CA PRO A 53 -29.44 -40.61 20.01
C PRO A 53 -30.35 -39.66 19.22
N SER A 54 -30.40 -38.39 19.62
CA SER A 54 -30.86 -37.33 18.74
C SER A 54 -29.92 -37.28 17.54
N THR A 55 -30.41 -37.70 16.38
CA THR A 55 -29.74 -37.55 15.09
C THR A 55 -29.55 -36.06 14.81
N THR A 56 -28.40 -35.50 15.18
CA THR A 56 -27.92 -34.23 14.64
C THR A 56 -27.69 -34.44 13.14
N PRO A 57 -28.36 -33.69 12.25
CA PRO A 57 -28.08 -33.76 10.83
C PRO A 57 -26.60 -33.41 10.60
N PRO A 58 -25.90 -34.10 9.69
CA PRO A 58 -24.55 -33.69 9.29
C PRO A 58 -24.59 -32.22 8.83
N PRO A 59 -23.57 -31.41 9.13
CA PRO A 59 -23.54 -30.03 8.68
C PRO A 59 -23.65 -30.04 7.16
N THR A 60 -24.75 -29.49 6.64
CA THR A 60 -24.93 -29.26 5.22
C THR A 60 -23.71 -28.47 4.76
N PRO A 61 -22.97 -28.90 3.72
CA PRO A 61 -21.93 -28.04 3.17
C PRO A 61 -22.62 -26.76 2.72
N THR A 62 -22.29 -25.64 3.37
CA THR A 62 -22.73 -24.32 2.92
C THR A 62 -22.11 -24.12 1.55
N THR A 63 -22.89 -24.40 0.50
CA THR A 63 -22.57 -24.04 -0.88
C THR A 63 -22.18 -22.57 -0.87
N SER A 64 -20.89 -22.28 -1.06
CA SER A 64 -20.39 -20.92 -1.21
C SER A 64 -21.17 -20.30 -2.37
N ALA A 65 -22.00 -19.29 -2.07
CA ALA A 65 -22.89 -18.70 -3.05
C ALA A 65 -22.10 -18.29 -4.31
N PRO A 66 -22.46 -18.81 -5.50
CA PRO A 66 -21.82 -18.37 -6.73
C PRO A 66 -22.09 -16.87 -6.93
N GLY A 67 -21.03 -16.09 -7.17
CA GLY A 67 -21.11 -14.65 -7.42
C GLY A 67 -20.59 -13.72 -6.31
N ARG A 68 -19.99 -14.24 -5.22
CA ARG A 68 -19.32 -13.39 -4.22
C ARG A 68 -18.06 -12.74 -4.80
N ARG A 69 -18.01 -11.40 -4.80
CA ARG A 69 -16.81 -10.62 -5.16
C ARG A 69 -15.71 -10.91 -4.15
N VAL A 70 -14.52 -11.28 -4.63
CA VAL A 70 -13.32 -11.41 -3.79
C VAL A 70 -12.46 -10.16 -3.98
N PHE A 71 -12.19 -9.44 -2.89
CA PHE A 71 -11.31 -8.30 -2.93
C PHE A 71 -9.85 -8.76 -2.90
N ARG A 72 -9.07 -8.42 -3.92
CA ARG A 72 -7.70 -8.96 -4.13
C ARG A 72 -6.58 -7.99 -3.76
N TYR A 73 -6.93 -6.77 -3.35
CA TYR A 73 -5.98 -5.70 -3.11
C TYR A 73 -5.77 -5.47 -1.61
N PRO A 74 -4.62 -4.89 -1.21
CA PRO A 74 -4.50 -4.29 0.11
C PRO A 74 -5.51 -3.14 0.22
N ALA A 75 -6.42 -3.20 1.19
CA ALA A 75 -7.41 -2.16 1.43
C ALA A 75 -6.72 -0.92 2.04
N ALA A 76 -6.24 -0.02 1.18
CA ALA A 76 -5.49 1.16 1.59
C ALA A 76 -6.36 2.31 2.10
N TRP A 77 -7.17 2.93 1.24
CA TRP A 77 -8.09 4.00 1.62
C TRP A 77 -9.40 3.92 0.82
N PRO A 78 -10.59 4.24 1.37
CA PRO A 78 -10.83 4.79 2.71
C PRO A 78 -11.09 3.73 3.78
N PHE A 79 -11.41 2.49 3.39
CA PHE A 79 -11.72 1.44 4.35
C PHE A 79 -10.47 0.62 4.65
N THR A 80 -10.15 0.44 5.92
CA THR A 80 -8.99 -0.38 6.36
C THR A 80 -9.26 -1.88 6.27
N SER A 81 -10.51 -2.30 5.99
CA SER A 81 -10.88 -3.71 5.81
C SER A 81 -12.20 -3.88 5.05
N GLU A 82 -12.45 -5.09 4.54
CA GLU A 82 -13.74 -5.47 3.95
C GLU A 82 -14.90 -5.33 4.95
N ALA A 83 -14.66 -5.61 6.23
CA ALA A 83 -15.67 -5.47 7.27
C ALA A 83 -16.10 -4.00 7.43
N ARG A 84 -15.14 -3.06 7.48
CA ARG A 84 -15.44 -1.62 7.57
C ARG A 84 -16.19 -1.11 6.34
N ALA A 85 -15.84 -1.59 5.15
CA ALA A 85 -16.59 -1.27 3.93
C ALA A 85 -18.02 -1.84 3.98
N ALA A 86 -18.19 -3.06 4.47
CA ALA A 86 -19.51 -3.68 4.62
C ALA A 86 -20.37 -2.95 5.68
N ASP A 87 -19.77 -2.47 6.77
CA ASP A 87 -20.45 -1.68 7.80
C ASP A 87 -20.96 -0.37 7.20
N TRP A 88 -20.09 0.36 6.50
CA TRP A 88 -20.46 1.57 5.77
C TRP A 88 -21.57 1.30 4.74
N GLN A 89 -21.47 0.20 4.00
CA GLN A 89 -22.45 -0.15 2.97
C GLN A 89 -23.84 -0.41 3.58
N ARG A 90 -23.91 -1.03 4.76
CA ARG A 90 -25.19 -1.24 5.47
C ARG A 90 -25.78 0.09 5.93
N SER A 91 -24.98 0.96 6.53
CA SER A 91 -25.46 2.27 7.00
C SER A 91 -25.84 3.21 5.85
N TYR A 92 -25.11 3.15 4.73
CA TYR A 92 -25.44 3.87 3.50
C TYR A 92 -26.84 3.51 2.98
N ARG A 93 -27.19 2.22 2.96
CA ARG A 93 -28.52 1.79 2.49
C ARG A 93 -29.68 2.29 3.36
N SER A 94 -29.42 2.55 4.63
CA SER A 94 -30.44 3.12 5.54
C SER A 94 -30.53 4.64 5.49
N GLY A 95 -29.46 5.36 5.14
CA GLY A 95 -29.39 6.82 5.34
C GLY A 95 -28.70 7.65 4.25
N GLY A 96 -28.12 7.03 3.21
CA GLY A 96 -27.58 7.73 2.03
C GLY A 96 -26.33 8.59 2.25
N HIS A 97 -25.58 8.41 3.33
CA HIS A 97 -24.46 9.29 3.69
C HIS A 97 -23.19 9.03 2.85
N GLN A 98 -22.42 10.09 2.57
CA GLN A 98 -21.14 9.98 1.83
C GLN A 98 -21.28 9.28 0.45
N PRO A 99 -22.21 9.72 -0.43
CA PRO A 99 -22.47 9.05 -1.71
C PRO A 99 -21.23 9.00 -2.63
N TRP A 100 -20.25 9.88 -2.40
CA TRP A 100 -18.98 9.91 -3.11
C TRP A 100 -18.22 8.58 -3.08
N HIS A 101 -18.42 7.73 -2.07
CA HIS A 101 -17.83 6.37 -2.04
C HIS A 101 -18.33 5.46 -3.18
N LEU A 102 -19.47 5.77 -3.80
CA LEU A 102 -20.00 5.02 -4.95
C LEU A 102 -19.56 5.57 -6.31
N ASP A 103 -19.02 6.79 -6.34
CA ASP A 103 -18.45 7.41 -7.53
C ASP A 103 -16.92 7.33 -7.51
N ALA A 104 -16.35 6.68 -8.53
CA ALA A 104 -14.91 6.44 -8.59
C ALA A 104 -14.11 7.76 -8.68
N ALA A 105 -14.67 8.76 -9.35
CA ALA A 105 -13.99 10.03 -9.58
C ALA A 105 -14.06 10.94 -8.35
N GLU A 106 -15.21 11.00 -7.69
CA GLU A 106 -15.33 11.71 -6.41
C GLU A 106 -14.48 11.05 -5.33
N THR A 107 -14.42 9.72 -5.27
CA THR A 107 -13.51 8.99 -4.38
C THR A 107 -12.05 9.35 -4.65
N ALA A 108 -11.64 9.41 -5.92
CA ALA A 108 -10.27 9.79 -6.29
C ALA A 108 -9.93 11.23 -5.85
N LEU A 109 -10.85 12.19 -6.03
CA LEU A 109 -10.64 13.58 -5.58
C LEU A 109 -10.67 13.72 -4.07
N ALA A 110 -11.55 13.00 -3.38
CA ALA A 110 -11.58 12.95 -1.92
C ALA A 110 -10.26 12.41 -1.35
N PHE A 111 -9.69 11.40 -2.00
CA PHE A 111 -8.37 10.88 -1.67
C PHE A 111 -7.26 11.93 -1.89
N THR A 112 -7.19 12.55 -3.07
CA THR A 112 -6.10 13.51 -3.36
C THR A 112 -6.17 14.77 -2.52
N GLN A 113 -7.34 15.40 -2.43
CA GLN A 113 -7.49 16.69 -1.75
C GLN A 113 -7.65 16.54 -0.24
N GLY A 114 -8.39 15.52 0.18
CA GLY A 114 -8.71 15.28 1.59
C GLY A 114 -7.61 14.51 2.29
N PHE A 115 -7.26 13.33 1.77
CA PHE A 115 -6.31 12.43 2.44
C PHE A 115 -4.84 12.78 2.18
N LEU A 116 -4.46 13.07 0.93
CA LEU A 116 -3.07 13.48 0.62
C LEU A 116 -2.83 14.97 0.89
N GLY A 117 -3.88 15.79 0.79
CA GLY A 117 -3.77 17.24 0.98
C GLY A 117 -3.34 18.02 -0.26
N PHE A 118 -3.35 17.39 -1.45
CA PHE A 118 -2.93 18.01 -2.71
C PHE A 118 -4.06 18.92 -3.25
N LYS A 119 -4.10 20.17 -2.77
CA LYS A 119 -5.23 21.10 -2.99
C LYS A 119 -5.38 21.55 -4.44
N ASP A 120 -4.30 21.59 -5.21
CA ASP A 120 -4.34 21.98 -6.62
C ASP A 120 -4.89 20.87 -7.53
N ILE A 121 -4.89 19.62 -7.06
CA ILE A 121 -5.39 18.45 -7.79
C ILE A 121 -6.90 18.35 -7.66
N LYS A 122 -7.60 19.22 -8.41
CA LYS A 122 -9.06 19.42 -8.33
C LYS A 122 -9.84 18.98 -9.56
N LEU A 123 -9.16 18.47 -10.59
CA LEU A 123 -9.79 18.11 -11.86
C LEU A 123 -9.74 16.61 -12.11
N ILE A 124 -10.79 16.10 -12.73
CA ILE A 124 -10.76 14.79 -13.39
C ILE A 124 -10.31 14.98 -14.84
N THR A 125 -9.29 14.26 -15.24
CA THR A 125 -8.73 14.32 -16.59
C THR A 125 -9.08 13.10 -17.44
N SER A 126 -9.37 11.96 -16.80
CA SER A 126 -9.85 10.76 -17.49
C SER A 126 -10.62 9.84 -16.54
N ARG A 127 -11.49 8.99 -17.10
CA ARG A 127 -12.25 7.97 -16.36
C ARG A 127 -12.32 6.70 -17.20
N SER A 128 -11.94 5.57 -16.62
CA SER A 128 -12.14 4.24 -17.21
C SER A 128 -12.59 3.27 -16.13
N ILE A 129 -13.76 2.65 -16.31
CA ILE A 129 -14.31 1.68 -15.37
C ILE A 129 -14.52 0.37 -16.12
N ARG A 130 -14.00 -0.73 -15.56
CA ARG A 130 -14.11 -2.08 -16.13
C ARG A 130 -14.38 -3.07 -15.01
N GLY A 131 -15.61 -3.55 -14.95
CA GLY A 131 -16.06 -4.44 -13.87
C GLY A 131 -15.86 -3.80 -12.50
N ASP A 132 -14.95 -4.37 -11.72
CA ASP A 132 -14.70 -3.98 -10.33
C ASP A 132 -13.53 -3.02 -10.17
N GLU A 133 -12.93 -2.60 -11.27
CA GLU A 133 -11.77 -1.72 -11.26
C GLU A 133 -12.08 -0.41 -11.99
N ALA A 134 -11.50 0.67 -11.49
CA ALA A 134 -11.53 1.98 -12.10
C ALA A 134 -10.14 2.58 -12.16
N HIS A 135 -9.86 3.30 -13.24
CA HIS A 135 -8.68 4.12 -13.43
C HIS A 135 -9.15 5.55 -13.68
N VAL A 136 -8.81 6.45 -12.76
CA VAL A 136 -9.27 7.84 -12.79
C VAL A 136 -8.05 8.74 -12.87
N GLY A 137 -7.93 9.46 -13.97
CA GLY A 137 -6.96 10.54 -14.10
C GLY A 137 -7.38 11.73 -13.25
N VAL A 138 -6.49 12.20 -12.39
CA VAL A 138 -6.67 13.40 -11.57
C VAL A 138 -5.56 14.39 -11.88
N GLY A 139 -5.85 15.68 -11.80
CA GLY A 139 -4.88 16.70 -12.13
C GLY A 139 -5.33 18.12 -11.88
N TYR A 140 -4.67 19.05 -12.57
CA TYR A 140 -4.79 20.48 -12.38
C TYR A 140 -4.83 21.18 -13.75
N GLN A 141 -5.08 22.49 -13.71
CA GLN A 141 -5.09 23.37 -14.87
C GLN A 141 -4.26 24.60 -14.54
N ILE A 142 -3.46 25.04 -15.50
CA ILE A 142 -2.68 26.28 -15.40
C ILE A 142 -3.45 27.46 -16.01
N ASP A 143 -2.97 28.68 -15.81
CA ASP A 143 -3.65 29.92 -16.21
C ASP A 143 -4.00 29.99 -17.71
N THR A 144 -3.22 29.32 -18.56
CA THR A 144 -3.50 29.22 -20.00
C THR A 144 -4.73 28.38 -20.36
N GLY A 145 -5.38 27.77 -19.36
CA GLY A 145 -6.52 26.86 -19.56
C GLY A 145 -6.12 25.41 -19.86
N ARG A 146 -4.83 25.15 -20.08
CA ARG A 146 -4.31 23.81 -20.37
C ARG A 146 -4.41 22.91 -19.13
N LYS A 147 -4.96 21.72 -19.32
CA LYS A 147 -5.12 20.69 -18.28
C LYS A 147 -3.95 19.71 -18.29
N PHE A 148 -3.53 19.29 -17.11
CA PHE A 148 -2.47 18.31 -16.89
C PHE A 148 -2.99 17.18 -16.01
N THR A 149 -2.51 15.96 -16.25
CA THR A 149 -2.80 14.81 -15.38
C THR A 149 -1.62 14.60 -14.45
N ALA A 150 -1.86 14.64 -13.14
CA ALA A 150 -0.84 14.42 -12.13
C ALA A 150 -0.66 12.93 -11.80
N ALA A 151 -1.75 12.16 -11.82
CA ALA A 151 -1.71 10.71 -11.66
C ALA A 151 -2.96 10.05 -12.26
N VAL A 152 -2.87 8.74 -12.51
CA VAL A 152 -4.04 7.89 -12.76
C VAL A 152 -4.25 7.00 -11.55
N VAL A 153 -5.22 7.35 -10.70
CA VAL A 153 -5.56 6.60 -9.49
C VAL A 153 -6.26 5.30 -9.87
N HIS A 154 -5.77 4.18 -9.35
CA HIS A 154 -6.38 2.87 -9.46
C HIS A 154 -7.28 2.62 -8.26
N LEU A 155 -8.55 2.35 -8.54
CA LEU A 155 -9.57 2.01 -7.56
C LEU A 155 -10.15 0.63 -7.84
N ALA A 156 -10.57 -0.04 -6.77
CA ALA A 156 -11.26 -1.32 -6.84
C ALA A 156 -12.50 -1.33 -5.95
N ARG A 157 -13.56 -2.03 -6.35
CA ARG A 157 -14.78 -2.19 -5.53
C ARG A 157 -14.51 -3.13 -4.37
N ILE A 158 -14.76 -2.67 -3.16
CA ILE A 158 -14.71 -3.47 -1.93
C ILE A 158 -16.15 -3.74 -1.44
N GLY A 159 -16.46 -4.97 -1.05
CA GLY A 159 -17.83 -5.37 -0.68
C GLY A 159 -18.64 -5.98 -1.84
N GLN A 160 -19.96 -6.12 -1.63
CA GLN A 160 -20.84 -6.93 -2.48
C GLN A 160 -21.97 -6.12 -3.13
N GLY A 161 -22.45 -6.55 -4.29
CA GLY A 161 -23.59 -5.92 -4.97
C GLY A 161 -23.29 -4.53 -5.55
N LYS A 162 -24.36 -3.81 -5.92
CA LYS A 162 -24.28 -2.53 -6.65
C LYS A 162 -23.73 -1.37 -5.83
N ASP A 163 -23.95 -1.39 -4.52
CA ASP A 163 -23.50 -0.33 -3.60
C ASP A 163 -22.13 -0.65 -2.99
N ALA A 164 -21.34 -1.53 -3.63
CA ALA A 164 -19.98 -1.83 -3.18
C ALA A 164 -19.11 -0.58 -3.41
N PRO A 165 -18.58 0.06 -2.35
CA PRO A 165 -17.84 1.31 -2.50
C PRO A 165 -16.49 1.13 -3.18
N TRP A 166 -15.95 2.24 -3.68
CA TRP A 166 -14.61 2.31 -4.26
C TRP A 166 -13.55 2.44 -3.17
N GLN A 167 -12.48 1.65 -3.35
CA GLN A 167 -11.27 1.69 -2.56
C GLN A 167 -10.14 2.17 -3.46
N VAL A 168 -9.40 3.20 -3.05
CA VAL A 168 -8.10 3.52 -3.62
C VAL A 168 -7.12 2.42 -3.24
N VAL A 169 -6.51 1.84 -4.26
CA VAL A 169 -5.59 0.72 -4.08
C VAL A 169 -4.20 1.06 -4.59
N GLY A 170 -4.03 1.94 -5.58
CA GLY A 170 -2.72 2.29 -6.17
C GLY A 170 -2.79 3.42 -7.20
N THR A 171 -1.71 3.60 -7.96
CA THR A 171 -1.73 4.35 -9.23
C THR A 171 -1.29 3.49 -10.40
N ARG A 172 -1.77 3.87 -11.59
CA ARG A 172 -1.14 3.49 -12.85
C ARG A 172 -0.17 4.58 -13.24
N ASP A 173 1.10 4.28 -13.06
CA ASP A 173 2.19 5.24 -13.19
C ASP A 173 2.51 5.60 -14.65
N THR A 174 3.03 6.81 -14.85
CA THR A 174 3.43 7.34 -16.15
C THR A 174 4.84 7.94 -16.07
N ASP A 175 4.93 9.26 -15.99
CA ASP A 175 6.19 10.01 -15.96
C ASP A 175 6.89 9.87 -14.62
N LEU A 176 6.15 9.70 -13.52
CA LEU A 176 6.66 9.30 -12.21
C LEU A 176 6.13 7.92 -11.90
N SER A 177 7.04 6.99 -11.58
CA SER A 177 6.71 5.63 -11.19
C SER A 177 7.26 5.27 -9.82
N LEU A 178 6.50 4.47 -9.08
CA LEU A 178 6.81 3.93 -7.77
C LEU A 178 6.70 2.39 -7.85
N THR A 179 7.83 1.76 -8.08
CA THR A 179 7.93 0.30 -8.35
C THR A 179 8.53 -0.50 -7.20
N ALA A 180 9.21 0.21 -6.28
CA ALA A 180 9.69 -0.31 -5.02
C ALA A 180 9.05 0.50 -3.88
N PRO A 181 8.42 -0.13 -2.89
CA PRO A 181 8.04 -1.54 -2.87
C PRO A 181 7.02 -1.88 -3.96
N ARG A 182 6.99 -3.15 -4.37
CA ARG A 182 5.95 -3.63 -5.29
C ARG A 182 4.58 -3.52 -4.65
N TYR A 183 3.59 -3.42 -5.51
CA TYR A 183 2.19 -3.41 -5.13
C TYR A 183 1.80 -4.60 -4.25
N GLY A 184 1.24 -4.33 -3.07
CA GLY A 184 0.84 -5.34 -2.09
C GLY A 184 1.98 -6.09 -1.40
N ALA A 185 3.24 -5.67 -1.61
CA ALA A 185 4.37 -6.23 -0.88
C ALA A 185 4.24 -6.02 0.62
N THR A 186 4.94 -6.86 1.40
CA THR A 186 5.11 -6.64 2.84
C THR A 186 6.31 -5.72 3.05
N ALA A 187 6.15 -4.68 3.86
CA ALA A 187 7.22 -3.71 4.12
C ALA A 187 7.19 -3.21 5.57
N GLY A 188 8.39 -2.93 6.09
CA GLY A 188 8.63 -2.44 7.44
C GLY A 188 9.39 -1.12 7.44
N SER A 189 9.67 -0.61 8.64
CA SER A 189 10.47 0.60 8.84
C SER A 189 11.93 0.22 9.13
N PRO A 190 12.93 0.81 8.45
CA PRO A 190 12.81 1.79 7.36
C PRO A 190 12.38 1.12 6.05
N LEU A 191 11.59 1.84 5.25
CA LEU A 191 11.10 1.42 3.94
C LEU A 191 11.89 2.09 2.83
N THR A 192 12.33 1.31 1.84
CA THR A 192 12.93 1.86 0.61
C THR A 192 11.85 2.04 -0.46
N ALA A 193 11.68 3.27 -0.91
CA ALA A 193 10.80 3.63 -2.02
C ALA A 193 11.63 4.00 -3.25
N GLY A 194 11.18 3.63 -4.45
CA GLY A 194 11.93 3.90 -5.66
C GLY A 194 11.19 3.60 -6.96
N GLY A 195 11.72 4.10 -8.06
CA GLY A 195 11.19 3.88 -9.39
C GLY A 195 11.93 4.72 -10.42
N ARG A 196 11.20 5.29 -11.37
CA ARG A 196 11.73 6.13 -12.43
C ARG A 196 10.94 7.42 -12.57
N ILE A 197 11.60 8.49 -13.01
CA ILE A 197 10.98 9.77 -13.30
C ILE A 197 11.43 10.29 -14.68
N THR A 198 10.53 10.97 -15.39
CA THR A 198 10.83 11.80 -16.55
C THR A 198 10.43 13.24 -16.26
N GLY A 199 11.38 14.17 -16.33
CA GLY A 199 11.15 15.58 -15.97
C GLY A 199 12.47 16.36 -15.88
N VAL A 200 12.38 17.68 -15.70
CA VAL A 200 13.55 18.54 -15.51
C VAL A 200 13.64 18.89 -14.03
N ASP A 201 14.82 18.68 -13.43
CA ASP A 201 15.16 19.10 -12.07
C ASP A 201 14.07 18.82 -11.02
N GLU A 202 13.73 17.54 -10.87
CA GLU A 202 12.64 17.08 -10.02
C GLU A 202 13.14 16.76 -8.60
N ALA A 203 12.44 17.29 -7.60
CA ALA A 203 12.67 16.96 -6.19
C ALA A 203 11.56 16.05 -5.69
N ILE A 204 11.86 14.76 -5.53
CA ILE A 204 10.85 13.78 -5.11
C ILE A 204 10.73 13.78 -3.58
N ARG A 205 9.53 14.09 -3.10
CA ARG A 205 9.12 13.87 -1.71
C ARG A 205 8.49 12.49 -1.59
N ILE A 206 8.82 11.77 -0.52
CA ILE A 206 8.24 10.46 -0.21
C ILE A 206 7.57 10.53 1.16
N GLU A 207 6.36 10.01 1.26
CA GLU A 207 5.59 9.93 2.50
C GLU A 207 5.07 8.51 2.71
N VAL A 208 5.04 8.07 3.97
CA VAL A 208 4.34 6.86 4.39
C VAL A 208 3.11 7.28 5.19
N ARG A 209 1.94 6.82 4.78
CA ARG A 209 0.64 7.18 5.35
C ARG A 209 -0.18 5.94 5.70
N GLN A 210 -1.21 6.11 6.51
CA GLN A 210 -2.23 5.11 6.80
C GLN A 210 -3.60 5.79 6.84
N ALA A 211 -4.69 5.05 6.62
CA ALA A 211 -6.02 5.65 6.50
C ALA A 211 -6.57 6.17 7.84
N SER A 212 -6.19 5.55 8.95
CA SER A 212 -6.66 5.93 10.30
C SER A 212 -6.10 7.24 10.84
N THR A 213 -5.08 7.83 10.20
CA THR A 213 -4.45 9.08 10.63
C THR A 213 -4.30 10.07 9.47
N SER A 214 -4.53 11.35 9.74
CA SER A 214 -4.39 12.40 8.72
C SER A 214 -2.92 12.78 8.42
N ALA A 215 -2.05 12.73 9.42
CA ALA A 215 -0.63 13.06 9.26
C ALA A 215 0.17 11.89 8.68
N PRO A 216 1.22 12.15 7.88
CA PRO A 216 2.21 11.14 7.51
C PRO A 216 2.87 10.51 8.74
N LEU A 217 3.11 9.21 8.66
CA LEU A 217 3.85 8.44 9.66
C LEU A 217 5.37 8.63 9.55
N GLY A 218 5.82 9.05 8.38
CA GLY A 218 7.21 9.35 8.07
C GLY A 218 7.31 10.02 6.71
N THR A 219 8.30 10.91 6.58
CA THR A 219 8.54 11.69 5.36
C THR A 219 10.03 11.69 5.07
N LEU A 220 10.38 11.58 3.79
CA LEU A 220 11.70 11.90 3.28
C LEU A 220 11.55 13.02 2.26
N CYS A 221 12.30 14.09 2.49
CA CYS A 221 12.54 15.13 1.50
C CYS A 221 14.06 15.38 1.42
N CYS A 222 14.62 15.63 0.25
CA CYS A 222 14.06 15.42 -1.08
C CYS A 222 15.08 14.65 -1.91
N VAL A 223 14.59 13.67 -2.67
CA VAL A 223 15.45 12.85 -3.54
C VAL A 223 15.59 13.59 -4.85
N PRO A 224 16.81 14.06 -5.21
CA PRO A 224 17.03 14.73 -6.48
C PRO A 224 16.90 13.71 -7.63
N ALA A 225 16.16 14.08 -8.66
CA ALA A 225 16.00 13.28 -9.87
C ALA A 225 15.70 14.19 -11.07
N GLY A 226 15.78 13.65 -12.29
CA GLY A 226 15.57 14.45 -13.51
C GLY A 226 16.21 13.79 -14.72
N GLY A 227 15.81 14.19 -15.91
CA GLY A 227 16.15 13.54 -17.17
C GLY A 227 15.05 12.61 -17.65
N GLU A 228 15.38 11.71 -18.58
CA GLU A 228 14.44 10.78 -19.18
C GLU A 228 14.49 9.41 -18.49
N ARG A 229 13.37 9.00 -17.89
CA ARG A 229 13.21 7.71 -17.20
C ARG A 229 14.31 7.43 -16.16
N THR A 230 14.88 8.48 -15.56
CA THR A 230 15.98 8.39 -14.60
C THR A 230 15.54 7.62 -13.36
N PRO A 231 16.35 6.65 -12.86
CA PRO A 231 16.02 5.95 -11.63
C PRO A 231 16.11 6.88 -10.42
N TRP A 232 15.24 6.66 -9.44
CA TRP A 232 15.30 7.35 -8.16
C TRP A 232 15.02 6.35 -7.03
N SER A 233 15.57 6.61 -5.85
CA SER A 233 15.35 5.80 -4.65
C SER A 233 15.57 6.64 -3.39
N GLY A 234 14.78 6.37 -2.35
CA GLY A 234 14.89 6.99 -1.04
C GLY A 234 14.51 6.01 0.07
N ARG A 235 15.07 6.19 1.28
CA ARG A 235 14.76 5.38 2.45
C ARG A 235 14.01 6.23 3.49
N VAL A 236 12.79 5.83 3.79
CA VAL A 236 11.90 6.53 4.74
C VAL A 236 11.78 5.73 6.02
N THR A 237 12.12 6.35 7.14
CA THR A 237 11.81 5.82 8.47
C THR A 237 10.45 6.36 8.88
N TYR A 238 9.56 5.47 9.32
CA TYR A 238 8.25 5.83 9.87
C TYR A 238 8.01 5.12 11.21
N ARG A 239 7.07 5.65 12.01
CA ARG A 239 6.69 5.11 13.33
C ARG A 239 5.18 5.20 13.52
N GLY A 240 4.65 4.48 14.53
CA GLY A 240 3.25 4.60 14.94
C GLY A 240 2.22 4.00 13.97
N ALA A 241 2.64 3.16 13.03
CA ALA A 241 1.73 2.46 12.14
C ALA A 241 0.84 1.47 12.90
N THR A 242 -0.47 1.63 12.78
CA THR A 242 -1.49 0.79 13.41
C THR A 242 -2.29 -0.01 12.39
N ASP A 243 -2.48 0.55 11.19
CA ASP A 243 -3.25 -0.10 10.13
C ASP A 243 -2.49 -1.32 9.54
N PRO A 244 -3.20 -2.32 9.02
CA PRO A 244 -2.58 -3.47 8.35
C PRO A 244 -2.00 -3.12 6.97
N VAL A 245 -2.45 -2.00 6.38
CA VAL A 245 -2.02 -1.52 5.07
C VAL A 245 -1.53 -0.08 5.21
N LEU A 246 -0.40 0.20 4.59
CA LEU A 246 0.18 1.54 4.49
C LEU A 246 0.16 2.00 3.03
N LEU A 247 0.10 3.31 2.82
CA LEU A 247 0.30 3.95 1.53
C LEU A 247 1.68 4.59 1.49
N VAL A 248 2.49 4.19 0.52
CA VAL A 248 3.71 4.92 0.16
C VAL A 248 3.34 5.87 -0.97
N VAL A 249 3.63 7.14 -0.79
CA VAL A 249 3.32 8.23 -1.73
C VAL A 249 4.63 8.86 -2.17
N ALA A 250 4.83 8.96 -3.48
CA ALA A 250 5.92 9.73 -4.08
C ALA A 250 5.32 10.88 -4.87
N SER A 251 5.83 12.10 -4.70
CA SER A 251 5.33 13.28 -5.38
C SER A 251 6.46 14.22 -5.80
N ALA A 252 6.27 14.89 -6.94
CA ALA A 252 7.15 15.92 -7.46
C ALA A 252 6.32 17.09 -8.02
N GLY A 253 6.89 18.29 -8.03
CA GLY A 253 6.24 19.54 -8.44
C GLY A 253 7.10 20.75 -8.10
N GLY A 254 6.50 21.94 -8.17
CA GLY A 254 7.13 23.21 -7.81
C GLY A 254 7.43 24.15 -8.98
N HIS A 255 7.11 23.78 -10.23
CA HIS A 255 7.24 24.65 -11.40
C HIS A 255 5.90 25.29 -11.79
N ASN A 256 4.87 24.47 -11.99
CA ASN A 256 3.54 24.87 -12.46
C ASN A 256 2.46 24.72 -11.38
N ALA A 257 2.68 23.85 -10.39
CA ALA A 257 1.80 23.59 -9.26
C ALA A 257 2.62 23.00 -8.09
N ASP A 258 2.08 23.05 -6.87
CA ASP A 258 2.75 22.45 -5.70
C ASP A 258 3.02 20.95 -5.92
N ILE A 259 2.08 20.27 -6.57
CA ILE A 259 2.19 18.87 -6.99
C ILE A 259 1.84 18.80 -8.46
N GLU A 260 2.81 18.38 -9.27
CA GLU A 260 2.62 18.20 -10.71
C GLU A 260 2.43 16.73 -11.06
N ARG A 261 3.08 15.84 -10.29
CA ARG A 261 3.05 14.39 -10.49
C ARG A 261 3.06 13.68 -9.15
N PHE A 262 2.32 12.57 -9.06
CA PHE A 262 2.45 11.67 -7.92
C PHE A 262 2.17 10.22 -8.31
N ALA A 263 2.74 9.30 -7.52
CA ALA A 263 2.50 7.87 -7.59
C ALA A 263 2.27 7.33 -6.17
N ILE A 264 1.40 6.32 -6.04
CA ILE A 264 1.14 5.66 -4.77
C ILE A 264 1.19 4.14 -4.93
N THR A 265 1.64 3.47 -3.87
CA THR A 265 1.53 2.01 -3.77
C THR A 265 1.05 1.62 -2.38
N ALA A 266 0.12 0.67 -2.32
CA ALA A 266 -0.35 0.10 -1.08
C ALA A 266 0.54 -1.09 -0.70
N VAL A 267 0.98 -1.14 0.56
CA VAL A 267 1.80 -2.23 1.11
C VAL A 267 1.20 -2.80 2.38
N ARG A 268 1.45 -4.08 2.62
CA ARG A 268 1.12 -4.73 3.89
C ARG A 268 2.20 -4.38 4.91
N ARG A 269 1.79 -4.04 6.12
CA ARG A 269 2.73 -3.78 7.21
C ARG A 269 3.38 -5.10 7.66
N SER A 270 4.71 -5.10 7.82
CA SER A 270 5.47 -6.19 8.48
C SER A 270 5.29 -6.18 9.99
#